data_AF-B7BAC9-F1
#
_entry.id   AF-B7BAC9-F1
#
_cell.length_a   1.000
_cell.length_b   1.000
_cell.length_c   1.000
_cell.angle_alpha   90.00
_cell.angle_beta   90.00
_cell.angle_gamma   90.00
#
_symmetry.space_group_name_H-M   'P 1'
#
loop_
_entity.id
_entity.type
_entity.pdbx_description
1 polymer ?
#
loop_
_entity_poly.entity_id
_entity_poly.type
_entity_poly.pdbx_seq_one_letter_code
_entity_poly.pdbx_strand_id
1 'polypeptide(L)'
;MRSLKSLLMVAVALVLVSCSMSAKPEKNEMEEVSAQGEVIVLNKADFLSKVYNYEKNQTQWVYEGNKPAIIDFYADWCGPCKKVSPILKELAAQYKDDIVIYKINVDNEKELASAFGIQSIPTLLFIPKTGKPQIAQGALSKEQFVEQIDNFLLKK
;
A
#
# COMPACT_ATOMS: atom_id res chain seq x y z
N MET A 1 -34.38 51.65 -55.85
CA MET A 1 -33.84 51.82 -54.48
C MET A 1 -33.76 50.42 -53.88
N ARG A 2 -32.54 49.88 -53.67
CA ARG A 2 -31.92 49.64 -52.33
C ARG A 2 -32.80 48.71 -51.47
N SER A 3 -32.37 47.61 -50.85
CA SER A 3 -31.08 46.95 -50.58
C SER A 3 -31.48 45.70 -49.75
N LEU A 4 -31.14 44.47 -50.13
CA LEU A 4 -30.06 43.64 -49.56
C LEU A 4 -29.55 44.00 -48.13
N LYS A 5 -29.30 42.95 -47.33
CA LYS A 5 -28.47 42.88 -46.09
C LYS A 5 -29.23 43.30 -44.80
N SER A 6 -29.18 42.63 -43.64
CA SER A 6 -28.18 41.79 -42.95
C SER A 6 -28.92 40.96 -41.88
N LEU A 7 -28.74 39.65 -41.70
CA LEU A 7 -27.67 38.95 -40.97
C LEU A 7 -26.98 39.76 -39.86
N LEU A 8 -27.39 39.60 -38.59
CA LEU A 8 -26.43 39.41 -37.48
C LEU A 8 -27.13 38.94 -36.20
N MET A 9 -26.58 37.86 -35.64
CA MET A 9 -26.83 37.40 -34.28
C MET A 9 -26.52 38.50 -33.26
N VAL A 10 -27.37 38.65 -32.24
CA VAL A 10 -26.98 39.28 -30.98
C VAL A 10 -27.10 38.22 -29.89
N ALA A 11 -25.94 37.69 -29.52
CA ALA A 11 -25.75 36.92 -28.30
C ALA A 11 -25.95 37.86 -27.11
N VAL A 12 -26.85 37.49 -26.20
CA VAL A 12 -26.88 38.05 -24.85
C VAL A 12 -26.53 36.91 -23.90
N ALA A 13 -25.24 36.85 -23.56
CA ALA A 13 -24.77 36.11 -22.41
C ALA A 13 -25.19 36.87 -21.15
N LEU A 14 -26.05 36.26 -20.33
CA LEU A 14 -26.14 36.57 -18.90
C LEU A 14 -25.79 35.30 -18.13
N VAL A 15 -24.51 35.21 -17.78
CA VAL A 15 -24.02 34.40 -16.68
C VAL A 15 -24.28 35.18 -15.40
N LEU A 16 -24.75 34.49 -14.35
CA LEU A 16 -24.36 34.56 -12.92
C LEU A 16 -25.49 33.89 -12.08
N VAL A 17 -25.36 32.61 -11.69
CA VAL A 17 -24.87 32.11 -10.37
C VAL A 17 -25.99 32.19 -9.31
N SER A 18 -26.54 31.13 -8.68
CA SER A 18 -25.87 30.07 -7.92
C SER A 18 -26.80 28.90 -7.53
N CYS A 19 -26.22 27.69 -7.50
CA CYS A 19 -26.37 26.57 -6.54
C CYS A 19 -27.74 26.14 -5.97
N SER A 20 -28.16 24.93 -6.37
CA SER A 20 -28.44 23.81 -5.44
C SER A 20 -28.53 22.50 -6.24
N MET A 21 -27.37 21.95 -6.59
CA MET A 21 -27.24 20.61 -7.15
C MET A 21 -27.00 19.67 -5.98
N SER A 22 -27.93 18.73 -5.75
CA SER A 22 -27.76 17.66 -4.76
C SER A 22 -26.54 16.83 -5.13
N ALA A 23 -25.40 17.14 -4.51
CA ALA A 23 -24.24 16.29 -4.46
C ALA A 23 -24.60 15.05 -3.65
N LYS A 24 -24.81 13.93 -4.34
CA LYS A 24 -24.83 12.61 -3.73
C LYS A 24 -23.43 12.38 -3.13
N PRO A 25 -23.30 12.04 -1.83
CA PRO A 25 -22.01 11.85 -1.23
C PRO A 25 -21.37 10.59 -1.83
N GLU A 26 -20.24 10.76 -2.53
CA GLU A 26 -19.24 9.70 -2.68
C GLU A 26 -18.73 9.37 -1.28
N LYS A 27 -19.40 8.40 -0.65
CA LYS A 27 -18.82 7.67 0.46
C LYS A 27 -17.69 6.85 -0.13
N ASN A 28 -16.46 7.27 0.17
CA ASN A 28 -15.29 6.42 0.03
C ASN A 28 -15.46 5.33 1.10
N GLU A 29 -16.12 4.24 0.71
CA GLU A 29 -16.25 3.02 1.49
C GLU A 29 -14.85 2.39 1.58
N MET A 30 -14.16 2.65 2.68
CA MET A 30 -13.12 1.75 3.17
C MET A 30 -13.60 1.22 4.51
N GLU A 31 -14.66 0.41 4.42
CA GLU A 31 -15.23 -0.40 5.48
C GLU A 31 -15.37 -1.83 4.90
N GLU A 32 -14.70 -2.77 5.57
CA GLU A 32 -14.91 -4.23 5.51
C GLU A 32 -15.31 -4.89 4.17
N VAL A 33 -14.34 -5.50 3.48
CA VAL A 33 -14.59 -6.77 2.77
C VAL A 33 -13.44 -7.74 3.02
N SER A 34 -13.73 -8.71 3.90
CA SER A 34 -12.94 -9.90 4.16
C SER A 34 -12.94 -10.88 2.97
N ALA A 35 -11.83 -11.63 2.84
CA ALA A 35 -11.69 -12.93 2.15
C ALA A 35 -11.12 -12.98 0.72
N GLN A 36 -10.23 -12.06 0.34
CA GLN A 36 -9.28 -12.28 -0.75
C GLN A 36 -7.87 -11.94 -0.24
N GLY A 37 -6.86 -12.75 -0.58
CA GLY A 37 -5.48 -12.52 -0.15
C GLY A 37 -4.94 -11.21 -0.69
N GLU A 38 -5.10 -10.13 0.07
CA GLU A 38 -4.76 -8.76 -0.31
C GLU A 38 -3.50 -8.28 0.42
N VAL A 39 -2.79 -7.35 -0.21
CA VAL A 39 -1.68 -6.63 0.41
C VAL A 39 -2.22 -5.53 1.30
N ILE A 40 -2.00 -5.64 2.60
CA ILE A 40 -2.59 -4.75 3.62
C ILE A 40 -1.66 -3.56 3.87
N VAL A 41 -2.18 -2.33 3.79
CA VAL A 41 -1.43 -1.13 4.18
C VAL A 41 -1.38 -1.03 5.70
N LEU A 42 -0.19 -0.85 6.27
CA LEU A 42 0.00 -0.63 7.71
C LEU A 42 0.44 0.82 7.97
N ASN A 43 -0.15 1.40 9.00
CA ASN A 43 0.39 2.55 9.73
C ASN A 43 1.18 2.07 10.97
N LYS A 44 1.80 2.99 11.72
CA LYS A 44 2.52 2.68 12.97
C LYS A 44 1.66 1.94 14.00
N ALA A 45 0.42 2.35 14.24
CA ALA A 45 -0.43 1.74 15.27
C ALA A 45 -0.78 0.27 14.93
N ASP A 46 -1.11 0.02 13.67
CA ASP A 46 -1.35 -1.33 13.15
C ASP A 46 -0.06 -2.17 13.19
N PHE A 47 1.09 -1.58 12.87
CA PHE A 47 2.38 -2.27 12.98
C PHE A 47 2.68 -2.71 14.41
N LEU A 48 2.49 -1.82 15.39
CA LEU A 48 2.74 -2.11 16.81
C LEU A 48 1.82 -3.18 17.39
N SER A 49 0.63 -3.37 16.81
CA SER A 49 -0.36 -4.35 17.29
C SER A 49 -0.35 -5.67 16.51
N LYS A 50 -0.02 -5.65 15.21
CA LYS A 50 -0.09 -6.82 14.32
C LYS A 50 1.27 -7.42 13.99
N VAL A 51 2.35 -6.67 14.15
CA VAL A 51 3.69 -7.08 13.74
C VAL A 51 4.66 -7.09 14.91
N TYR A 52 5.06 -5.93 15.44
CA TYR A 52 6.06 -5.85 16.49
C TYR A 52 5.92 -4.57 17.30
N ASN A 53 5.64 -4.74 18.59
CA ASN A 53 5.57 -3.63 19.52
C ASN A 53 6.95 -3.26 20.06
N TYR A 54 7.70 -2.46 19.31
CA TYR A 54 9.02 -1.98 19.75
C TYR A 54 8.97 -1.01 20.93
N GLU A 55 7.81 -0.41 21.23
CA GLU A 55 7.63 0.45 22.39
C GLU A 55 7.60 -0.37 23.69
N LYS A 56 7.02 -1.58 23.65
CA LYS A 56 7.01 -2.53 24.77
C LYS A 56 8.26 -3.40 24.84
N ASN A 57 8.80 -3.81 23.68
CA ASN A 57 9.94 -4.72 23.58
C ASN A 57 11.08 -4.03 22.83
N GLN A 58 11.97 -3.33 23.54
CA GLN A 58 13.03 -2.53 22.89
C GLN A 58 14.26 -3.36 22.50
N THR A 59 14.51 -4.48 23.18
CA THR A 59 15.77 -5.25 23.06
C THR A 59 15.61 -6.58 22.32
N GLN A 60 14.37 -7.07 22.17
CA GLN A 60 14.09 -8.38 21.59
C GLN A 60 12.94 -8.29 20.62
N TRP A 61 13.12 -8.93 19.46
CA TRP A 61 12.05 -9.10 18.48
C TRP A 61 11.00 -10.08 19.00
N VAL A 62 9.76 -9.60 19.16
CA VAL A 62 8.60 -10.40 19.54
C VAL A 62 7.52 -10.18 18.48
N TYR A 63 7.28 -11.19 17.65
CA TYR A 63 6.31 -11.10 16.57
C TYR A 63 4.88 -11.32 17.09
N GLU A 64 3.99 -10.37 16.83
CA GLU A 64 2.58 -10.38 17.27
C GLU A 64 1.67 -11.19 16.33
N GLY A 65 2.07 -11.39 15.08
CA GLY A 65 1.21 -11.99 14.05
C GLY A 65 1.11 -13.52 14.12
N ASN A 66 0.00 -14.07 13.62
CA ASN A 66 -0.28 -15.51 13.66
C ASN A 66 0.27 -16.32 12.48
N LYS A 67 0.55 -15.67 11.35
CA LYS A 67 1.16 -16.27 10.16
C LYS A 67 2.49 -15.56 9.87
N PRO A 68 3.45 -16.21 9.19
CA PRO A 68 4.59 -15.51 8.62
C PRO A 68 4.14 -14.32 7.76
N ALA A 69 4.97 -13.29 7.66
CA ALA A 69 4.62 -12.09 6.92
C ALA A 69 5.75 -11.54 6.05
N ILE A 70 5.36 -10.77 5.05
CA ILE A 70 6.24 -9.91 4.27
C ILE A 70 5.79 -8.47 4.48
N ILE A 71 6.73 -7.55 4.64
CA ILE A 71 6.46 -6.11 4.64
C ILE A 71 7.26 -5.44 3.53
N ASP A 72 6.57 -4.73 2.64
CA ASP A 72 7.17 -3.85 1.63
C ASP A 72 7.20 -2.40 2.13
N PHE A 73 8.39 -1.92 2.49
CA PHE A 73 8.63 -0.51 2.74
C PHE A 73 8.82 0.21 1.40
N TYR A 74 7.86 1.05 1.04
CA TYR A 74 7.76 1.65 -0.30
C TYR A 74 7.44 3.15 -0.24
N ALA A 75 7.42 3.80 -1.40
CA ALA A 75 6.82 5.12 -1.60
C ALA A 75 6.16 5.21 -2.98
N ASP A 76 5.22 6.13 -3.18
CA ASP A 76 4.43 6.21 -4.41
C ASP A 76 5.25 6.71 -5.63
N TRP A 77 6.33 7.44 -5.38
CA TRP A 77 7.26 7.92 -6.40
C TRP A 77 8.34 6.88 -6.77
N CYS A 78 8.41 5.76 -6.05
CA CYS A 78 9.43 4.74 -6.25
C CYS A 78 9.15 3.87 -7.49
N GLY A 79 9.98 4.03 -8.52
CA GLY A 79 9.89 3.24 -9.76
C GLY A 79 9.99 1.72 -9.56
N PRO A 80 11.03 1.21 -8.87
CA PRO A 80 11.15 -0.23 -8.60
C PRO A 80 9.99 -0.81 -7.77
N CYS A 81 9.48 -0.05 -6.79
CA CYS A 81 8.34 -0.46 -5.97
C CYS A 81 7.09 -0.73 -6.81
N LYS A 82 6.86 0.06 -7.87
CA LYS A 82 5.75 -0.16 -8.81
C LYS A 82 5.84 -1.49 -9.56
N LYS A 83 7.05 -2.04 -9.75
CA LYS A 83 7.25 -3.37 -10.35
C LYS A 83 7.01 -4.49 -9.32
N VAL A 84 7.37 -4.26 -8.06
CA VAL A 84 7.19 -5.22 -6.95
C VAL A 84 5.71 -5.35 -6.54
N SER A 85 4.97 -4.25 -6.51
CA SER A 85 3.58 -4.22 -6.05
C SER A 85 2.64 -5.26 -6.72
N PRO A 86 2.62 -5.43 -8.07
CA PRO A 86 1.77 -6.46 -8.68
C PRO A 86 2.21 -7.88 -8.33
N ILE A 87 3.51 -8.13 -8.15
CA ILE A 87 4.03 -9.44 -7.74
C ILE A 87 3.53 -9.77 -6.33
N LEU A 88 3.66 -8.83 -5.38
CA LEU A 88 3.15 -9.01 -4.02
C LEU A 88 1.63 -9.22 -3.99
N LYS A 89 0.87 -8.55 -4.86
CA LYS A 89 -0.58 -8.78 -4.98
C LYS A 89 -0.89 -10.20 -5.43
N GLU A 90 -0.17 -10.71 -6.41
CA GLU A 90 -0.33 -12.09 -6.88
C GLU A 90 0.02 -13.10 -5.77
N LEU A 91 1.15 -12.88 -5.08
CA LEU A 91 1.61 -13.76 -4.01
C LEU A 91 0.67 -13.73 -2.79
N ALA A 92 0.10 -12.57 -2.45
CA ALA A 92 -0.88 -12.45 -1.38
C ALA A 92 -2.10 -13.34 -1.68
N ALA A 93 -2.55 -13.39 -2.93
CA ALA A 93 -3.64 -14.27 -3.35
C ALA A 93 -3.23 -15.75 -3.37
N GLN A 94 -2.04 -16.05 -3.90
CA GLN A 94 -1.51 -17.41 -4.00
C GLN A 94 -1.29 -18.07 -2.63
N TYR A 95 -0.77 -17.30 -1.66
CA TYR A 95 -0.42 -17.77 -0.32
C TYR A 95 -1.37 -17.25 0.77
N LYS A 96 -2.62 -16.93 0.40
CA LYS A 96 -3.62 -16.29 1.28
C LYS A 96 -3.81 -17.01 2.63
N ASP A 97 -3.66 -18.33 2.62
CA ASP A 97 -3.85 -19.17 3.80
C ASP A 97 -2.55 -19.36 4.59
N ASP A 98 -1.38 -19.14 3.99
CA ASP A 98 -0.07 -19.45 4.54
C ASP A 98 0.66 -18.24 5.13
N ILE A 99 0.60 -17.08 4.46
CA ILE A 99 1.32 -15.86 4.86
C ILE A 99 0.40 -14.63 4.83
N VAL A 100 0.88 -13.51 5.38
CA VAL A 100 0.25 -12.19 5.22
C VAL A 100 1.24 -11.24 4.56
N ILE A 101 0.79 -10.44 3.61
CA ILE A 101 1.62 -9.43 2.97
C ILE A 101 1.13 -8.05 3.36
N TYR A 102 2.04 -7.25 3.90
CA TYR A 102 1.83 -5.88 4.28
C TYR A 102 2.66 -4.93 3.43
N LYS A 103 2.27 -3.65 3.42
CA LYS A 103 3.07 -2.58 2.86
C LYS A 103 3.01 -1.33 3.74
N ILE A 104 4.10 -0.59 3.78
CA ILE A 104 4.27 0.61 4.60
C ILE A 104 4.82 1.72 3.72
N ASN A 105 4.07 2.81 3.62
CA ASN A 105 4.53 3.99 2.91
C ASN A 105 5.47 4.80 3.81
N VAL A 106 6.75 4.89 3.43
CA VAL A 106 7.77 5.55 4.25
C VAL A 106 7.61 7.07 4.35
N ASP A 107 6.90 7.68 3.39
CA ASP A 107 6.60 9.12 3.44
C ASP A 107 5.52 9.44 4.48
N ASN A 108 4.58 8.50 4.68
CA ASN A 108 3.52 8.62 5.66
C ASN A 108 4.00 8.18 7.06
N GLU A 109 4.81 7.11 7.12
CA GLU A 109 5.23 6.46 8.36
C GLU A 109 6.73 6.69 8.66
N LYS A 110 7.15 7.96 8.66
CA LYS A 110 8.58 8.35 8.78
C LYS A 110 9.25 7.85 10.04
N GLU A 111 8.56 7.90 11.18
CA GLU A 111 9.09 7.43 12.46
C GLU A 111 9.37 5.93 12.42
N LEU A 112 8.42 5.16 11.87
CA LEU A 112 8.55 3.72 11.73
C LEU A 112 9.66 3.34 10.76
N ALA A 113 9.74 4.03 9.61
CA ALA A 113 10.83 3.85 8.65
C ALA A 113 12.20 4.15 9.30
N SER A 114 12.30 5.20 10.12
CA SER A 114 13.52 5.55 10.85
C SER A 114 13.88 4.50 11.92
N ALA A 115 12.90 4.01 12.68
CA ALA A 115 13.12 2.99 13.71
C ALA A 115 13.68 1.68 13.13
N PHE A 116 13.30 1.35 11.89
CA PHE A 116 13.82 0.18 11.16
C PHE A 116 15.06 0.47 10.30
N GLY A 117 15.57 1.72 10.33
CA GLY A 117 16.75 2.10 9.56
C GLY A 117 16.55 1.97 8.05
N ILE A 118 15.34 2.24 7.53
CA ILE A 118 15.05 2.16 6.11
C ILE A 118 15.77 3.30 5.39
N GLN A 119 16.82 2.95 4.63
CA GLN A 119 17.66 3.91 3.89
C GLN A 119 17.42 3.87 2.38
N SER A 120 16.77 2.82 1.88
CA SER A 120 16.45 2.63 0.47
C SER A 120 15.11 1.94 0.32
N ILE A 121 14.45 2.16 -0.82
CA ILE A 121 13.17 1.53 -1.14
C ILE A 121 13.19 0.92 -2.56
N PRO A 122 12.51 -0.22 -2.77
CA PRO A 122 11.80 -0.99 -1.76
C PRO A 122 12.79 -1.66 -0.79
N THR A 123 12.40 -1.77 0.48
CA THR A 123 13.04 -2.65 1.45
C THR A 123 12.01 -3.67 1.89
N LEU A 124 12.35 -4.95 1.80
CA LEU A 124 11.45 -6.06 2.08
C LEU A 124 11.88 -6.73 3.39
N LEU A 125 10.94 -6.84 4.32
CA LEU A 125 11.13 -7.53 5.58
C LEU A 125 10.36 -8.85 5.57
N PHE A 126 11.08 -9.96 5.66
CA PHE A 126 10.55 -11.31 5.73
C PHE A 126 10.49 -11.74 7.20
N ILE A 127 9.31 -12.04 7.70
CA ILE A 127 9.06 -12.31 9.11
C ILE A 127 8.58 -13.76 9.27
N PRO A 128 9.42 -14.71 9.69
CA PRO A 128 8.98 -16.06 9.98
C PRO A 128 8.10 -16.08 11.23
N LYS A 129 7.25 -17.10 11.37
CA LYS A 129 6.41 -17.24 12.58
C LYS A 129 7.26 -17.40 13.87
N THR A 130 8.45 -17.97 13.74
CA THR A 130 9.41 -18.15 14.83
C THR A 130 10.81 -17.75 14.37
N GLY A 131 11.52 -17.01 15.21
CA GLY A 131 12.87 -16.53 14.93
C GLY A 131 12.92 -15.04 14.59
N LYS A 132 14.07 -14.60 14.06
CA LYS A 132 14.29 -13.21 13.68
C LYS A 132 13.91 -12.98 12.21
N PRO A 133 13.43 -11.77 11.87
CA PRO A 133 13.14 -11.44 10.48
C PRO A 133 14.43 -11.24 9.67
N GLN A 134 14.30 -11.32 8.34
CA GLN A 134 15.36 -11.05 7.38
C GLN A 134 15.00 -9.87 6.50
N ILE A 135 16.01 -9.09 6.11
CA ILE A 135 15.84 -7.92 5.25
C ILE A 135 16.43 -8.22 3.87
N ALA A 136 15.71 -7.88 2.82
CA ALA A 136 16.25 -7.71 1.47
C ALA A 136 16.06 -6.26 1.03
N GLN A 137 17.14 -5.64 0.54
CA GLN A 137 17.09 -4.28 0.00
C GLN A 137 17.00 -4.34 -1.53
N GLY A 138 16.13 -3.52 -2.10
CA GLY A 138 15.88 -3.46 -3.53
C GLY A 138 14.74 -4.37 -3.99
N ALA A 139 14.41 -4.24 -5.27
CA ALA A 139 13.34 -5.01 -5.89
C ALA A 139 13.78 -6.47 -6.11
N LEU A 140 12.88 -7.41 -5.83
CA LEU A 140 13.06 -8.83 -6.11
C LEU A 140 12.19 -9.27 -7.29
N SER A 141 12.65 -10.30 -8.00
CA SER A 141 11.82 -11.03 -8.95
C SER A 141 10.79 -11.91 -8.22
N LYS A 142 9.78 -12.39 -8.95
CA LYS A 142 8.77 -13.29 -8.40
C LYS A 142 9.38 -14.59 -7.89
N GLU A 143 10.36 -15.14 -8.62
CA GLU A 143 11.06 -16.37 -8.27
C GLU A 143 11.80 -16.22 -6.94
N GLN A 144 12.48 -15.08 -6.74
CA GLN A 144 13.15 -14.77 -5.49
C GLN A 144 12.17 -14.63 -4.33
N PHE A 145 10.99 -14.02 -4.55
CA PHE A 145 9.96 -13.98 -3.51
C PHE A 145 9.45 -15.38 -3.15
N VAL A 146 9.17 -16.22 -4.15
CA VAL A 146 8.72 -17.61 -3.93
C VAL A 146 9.78 -18.38 -3.15
N GLU A 147 11.07 -18.25 -3.49
CA GLU A 147 12.17 -18.86 -2.75
C GLU A 147 12.20 -18.43 -1.28
N GLN A 148 12.06 -17.13 -0.99
CA GLN A 148 12.00 -16.63 0.39
C GLN A 148 10.76 -17.12 1.13
N ILE A 149 9.61 -17.19 0.46
CA ILE A 149 8.37 -17.70 1.06
C ILE A 149 8.52 -19.17 1.42
N ASP A 150 8.90 -20.01 0.46
CA ASP A 150 8.90 -21.46 0.65
C ASP A 150 10.02 -21.90 1.59
N ASN A 151 11.24 -21.41 1.39
CA ASN A 151 12.41 -21.89 2.15
C ASN A 151 12.55 -21.23 3.52
N PHE A 152 12.27 -19.92 3.62
CA PHE A 152 12.52 -19.16 4.86
C PHE A 152 11.26 -18.97 5.70
N LEU A 153 10.14 -18.54 5.10
CA LEU A 153 8.90 -18.29 5.85
C LEU A 153 8.16 -19.58 6.22
N LEU A 154 8.03 -20.50 5.26
CA LEU A 154 7.25 -21.73 5.39
C LEU A 154 8.10 -22.96 5.68
N LYS A 155 9.40 -22.94 5.35
CA LYS A 155 10.37 -24.02 5.55
C LYS A 155 9.90 -25.37 4.96
N LYS A 156 9.42 -25.34 3.72
CA LYS A 156 8.91 -26.52 3.00
C LYS A 156 9.70 -26.81 1.73
#